data_AF-A0A6A6JJ72-F1
#
_entry.id   AF-A0A6A6JJ72-F1
#
_cell.length_a   1.000
_cell.length_b   1.000
_cell.length_c   1.000
_cell.angle_alpha   90.00
_cell.angle_beta   90.00
_cell.angle_gamma   90.00
#
_symmetry.space_group_name_H-M   'P 1'
#
loop_
_entity.id
_entity.type
_entity.pdbx_description
1 polymer ?
#
loop_
_entity_poly.entity_id
_entity_poly.type
_entity_poly.pdbx_seq_one_letter_code
_entity_poly.pdbx_strand_id
1 'polypeptide(L)'
;MTYLLLDEIGDRPLFSDEQIAIDELPQKYDLFGDSGPFEYDRYCTWEAWEEDMICYDPTERGFGEFFAYAASQWLKHLAAVNNGSLPPLADIELLCQAGSTRLHNWINQNRRPDCVIKARFEFDSSLYDPLSVVAVYGSDAILHDLLKNATFDTPTYLPSPAMKAADEVLQWGDLSRLKILLESEAFGYRLRNLEFFQLIIQRWVNFRQRHEDWKPAFELIDCVSDALVEDEWGRALLCTAARAGCLPIIKRLVNQMHNNVKPKNELMASQYIFVEAVLGNNADVVECLLGEADFWPHLLFVGIRDCETILHMAAKHCNPAVFKLLVPHPRMAKALRQTDNAQETLLMYIIKSDASSKNRYESAKILLAEAVKTGPSDKSLRGRRDPLEIAVQMGDVEMCRILICKGRMDPLSVSTCGPEGHLVPKWKLDLNEEEMTRLLRKLAKGHGRA
;
A
#
# COMPACT_ATOMS: atom_id res chain seq x y z
N MET A 1 18.46 1.41 34.18
CA MET A 1 17.57 0.22 34.16
C MET A 1 17.15 -0.19 35.57
N THR A 2 18.08 -0.43 36.51
CA THR A 2 17.79 -0.94 37.87
C THR A 2 16.68 -0.19 38.62
N TYR A 3 16.61 1.14 38.51
CA TYR A 3 15.52 1.91 39.13
C TYR A 3 14.13 1.57 38.58
N LEU A 4 14.01 1.28 37.28
CA LEU A 4 12.73 0.90 36.66
C LEU A 4 12.26 -0.51 37.06
N LEU A 5 13.10 -1.29 37.73
CA LEU A 5 12.78 -2.63 38.22
C LEU A 5 12.16 -2.63 39.61
N LEU A 6 12.09 -1.48 40.29
CA LEU A 6 11.42 -1.37 41.59
C LEU A 6 9.96 -1.83 41.49
N ASP A 7 9.48 -2.57 42.50
CA ASP A 7 8.14 -3.16 42.52
C ASP A 7 7.04 -2.09 42.40
N GLU A 8 7.25 -0.93 43.02
CA GLU A 8 6.35 0.22 42.98
C GLU A 8 5.98 0.65 41.55
N ILE A 9 6.89 0.46 40.59
CA ILE A 9 6.68 0.81 39.18
C ILE A 9 5.85 -0.25 38.45
N GLY A 10 5.83 -1.50 38.95
CA GLY A 10 5.01 -2.58 38.41
C GLY A 10 3.64 -2.72 39.06
N ASP A 11 3.46 -2.18 40.26
CA ASP A 11 2.25 -2.44 41.07
C ASP A 11 1.16 -1.38 40.93
N ARG A 12 1.50 -0.18 40.46
CA ARG A 12 0.58 0.97 40.40
C ARG A 12 0.62 1.63 39.03
N PRO A 13 -0.52 1.95 38.40
CA PRO A 13 -0.52 2.65 37.12
C PRO A 13 -0.09 4.12 37.28
N LEU A 14 0.61 4.66 36.28
CA LEU A 14 1.05 6.06 36.23
C LEU A 14 -0.13 7.05 36.10
N PHE A 15 -1.18 6.64 35.40
CA PHE A 15 -2.41 7.39 35.21
C PHE A 15 -3.60 6.57 35.70
N SER A 16 -4.56 7.19 36.38
CA SER A 16 -5.87 6.58 36.60
C SER A 16 -6.73 6.66 35.34
N ASP A 17 -7.78 5.83 35.25
CA ASP A 17 -8.70 5.84 34.12
C ASP A 17 -9.34 7.23 33.90
N GLU A 18 -9.61 7.97 34.97
CA GLU A 18 -10.13 9.33 34.91
C GLU A 18 -9.11 10.33 34.36
N GLN A 19 -7.81 10.12 34.62
CA GLN A 19 -6.75 10.98 34.12
C GLN A 19 -6.43 10.70 32.65
N ILE A 20 -6.59 9.46 32.19
CA ILE A 20 -6.55 9.11 30.76
C ILE A 20 -7.70 9.79 30.02
N ALA A 21 -8.90 9.82 30.60
CA ALA A 21 -10.03 10.55 30.03
C ALA A 21 -9.82 12.07 29.97
N ILE A 22 -9.01 12.65 30.87
CA ILE A 22 -8.61 14.07 30.83
C ILE A 22 -7.56 14.33 29.73
N ASP A 23 -6.72 13.35 29.39
CA ASP A 23 -5.77 13.43 28.25
C ASP A 23 -6.50 13.56 26.90
N GLU A 24 -7.71 13.02 26.79
CA GLU A 24 -8.58 13.17 25.60
C GLU A 24 -9.32 14.51 25.51
N LEU A 25 -9.31 15.32 26.58
CA LEU A 25 -9.98 16.62 26.60
C LEU A 25 -9.06 17.73 26.05
N PRO A 26 -9.60 18.73 25.33
CA PRO A 26 -8.83 19.87 24.88
C PRO A 26 -8.17 20.60 26.06
N GLN A 27 -6.84 20.57 26.08
CA GLN A 27 -6.01 21.29 27.06
C GLN A 27 -6.09 22.80 26.70
N LYS A 28 -7.08 23.49 27.30
CA LYS A 28 -7.40 24.93 27.19
C LYS A 28 -6.62 25.77 26.14
N TYR A 29 -7.21 25.96 24.96
CA TYR A 29 -7.55 27.28 24.39
C TYR A 29 -8.60 27.10 23.27
N ASP A 30 -9.66 27.92 23.36
CA ASP A 30 -10.87 28.02 22.52
C ASP A 30 -11.78 26.79 22.32
N LEU A 31 -12.62 26.50 23.33
CA LEU A 31 -13.77 25.59 23.23
C LEU A 31 -14.87 26.07 22.25
N PHE A 32 -14.75 27.29 21.69
CA PHE A 32 -15.72 27.92 20.80
C PHE A 32 -15.11 28.39 19.46
N GLY A 33 -13.84 28.04 19.20
CA GLY A 33 -13.13 28.38 17.97
C GLY A 33 -13.07 27.20 17.02
N ASP A 34 -13.30 27.44 15.73
CA ASP A 34 -13.15 26.47 14.64
C ASP A 34 -11.67 26.09 14.37
N SER A 35 -10.80 26.18 15.37
CA SER A 35 -9.42 25.68 15.29
C SER A 35 -9.45 24.16 15.37
N GLY A 36 -8.99 23.50 14.30
CA GLY A 36 -8.85 22.05 14.22
C GLY A 36 -7.96 21.46 15.32
N PRO A 37 -7.78 20.12 15.35
CA PRO A 37 -7.00 19.46 16.39
C PRO A 37 -5.62 20.10 16.54
N PHE A 38 -5.23 20.34 17.80
CA PHE A 38 -3.93 20.92 18.19
C PHE A 38 -2.82 19.91 17.88
N GLU A 39 -2.49 19.74 16.61
CA GLU A 39 -1.43 18.86 16.12
C GLU A 39 -0.07 19.54 16.27
N TYR A 40 0.96 18.73 16.51
CA TYR A 40 2.34 19.20 16.62
C TYR A 40 2.77 19.96 15.37
N ASP A 41 3.20 21.22 15.53
CA ASP A 41 3.79 21.99 14.45
C ASP A 41 5.26 21.58 14.30
N ARG A 42 5.58 20.92 13.19
CA ARG A 42 6.96 20.52 12.86
C ARG A 42 7.97 21.67 12.76
N TYR A 43 7.51 22.92 12.76
CA TYR A 43 8.34 24.12 12.72
C TYR A 43 8.65 24.71 14.11
N CYS A 44 8.08 24.18 15.20
CA CYS A 44 8.43 24.58 16.57
C CYS A 44 9.30 23.52 17.28
N THR A 45 10.00 23.92 18.34
CA THR A 45 10.70 22.97 19.21
C THR A 45 9.72 22.35 20.20
N TRP A 46 10.05 21.18 20.76
CA TRP A 46 9.22 20.55 21.79
C TRP A 46 8.98 21.48 22.98
N GLU A 47 9.99 22.23 23.39
CA GLU A 47 9.88 23.18 24.52
C GLU A 47 8.89 24.30 24.22
N ALA A 48 8.87 24.81 22.98
CA ALA A 48 7.91 25.84 22.56
C ALA A 48 6.50 25.27 22.35
N TRP A 49 6.39 24.00 21.94
CA TRP A 49 5.09 23.33 21.81
C TRP A 49 4.43 23.09 23.18
N GLU A 50 5.23 22.82 24.20
CA GLU A 50 4.77 22.43 25.54
C GLU A 50 4.62 23.60 26.52
N GLU A 51 5.05 24.82 26.16
CA GLU A 51 5.14 25.98 27.06
C GLU A 51 3.83 26.27 27.81
N ASP A 52 2.67 26.07 27.15
CA ASP A 52 1.34 26.35 27.70
C ASP A 52 0.58 25.07 28.13
N MET A 53 1.21 23.90 28.10
CA MET A 53 0.54 22.64 28.42
C MET A 53 0.53 22.33 29.92
N ILE A 54 -0.47 21.56 30.37
CA ILE A 54 -0.57 21.16 31.78
C ILE A 54 0.46 20.05 32.06
N CYS A 55 1.35 20.30 33.01
CA CYS A 55 2.27 19.31 33.54
C CYS A 55 1.69 18.60 34.78
N TYR A 56 2.05 17.33 34.96
CA TYR A 56 1.82 16.58 36.20
C TYR A 56 3.13 16.42 36.97
N ASP A 57 3.06 16.31 38.29
CA ASP A 57 4.20 15.94 39.12
C ASP A 57 4.26 14.40 39.28
N PRO A 58 5.31 13.71 38.83
CA PRO A 58 5.50 12.28 39.08
C PRO A 58 5.45 11.90 40.56
N THR A 59 5.85 12.81 41.45
CA THR A 59 5.84 12.62 42.92
C THR A 59 4.43 12.47 43.46
N GLU A 60 3.51 13.33 43.02
CA GLU A 60 2.09 13.24 43.37
C GLU A 60 1.44 11.95 42.86
N ARG A 61 2.02 11.34 41.82
CA ARG A 61 1.58 10.07 41.23
C ARG A 61 2.14 8.84 41.97
N GLY A 62 2.91 9.04 43.04
CA GLY A 62 3.59 7.96 43.76
C GLY A 62 4.84 7.43 43.08
N PHE A 63 5.33 8.14 42.06
CA PHE A 63 6.65 7.93 41.46
C PHE A 63 7.61 8.99 42.02
N GLY A 64 8.85 9.08 41.52
CA GLY A 64 9.76 10.17 41.87
C GLY A 64 10.21 10.91 40.61
N GLU A 65 10.78 12.11 40.74
CA GLU A 65 11.35 12.84 39.58
C GLU A 65 12.37 12.00 38.80
N PHE A 66 13.12 11.15 39.49
CA PHE A 66 14.08 10.24 38.85
C PHE A 66 13.41 9.20 37.93
N PHE A 67 12.12 8.87 38.16
CA PHE A 67 11.34 8.01 37.26
C PHE A 67 11.20 8.64 35.88
N ALA A 68 10.90 9.95 35.80
CA ALA A 68 10.76 10.66 34.54
C ALA A 68 12.06 10.58 33.71
N TYR A 69 13.21 10.83 34.36
CA TYR A 69 14.51 10.66 33.73
C TYR A 69 14.76 9.22 33.29
N ALA A 70 14.57 8.26 34.19
CA ALA A 70 14.88 6.86 33.94
C ALA A 70 14.02 6.30 32.78
N ALA A 71 12.71 6.51 32.80
CA ALA A 71 11.79 6.06 31.77
C ALA A 71 12.04 6.71 30.40
N SER A 72 12.54 7.95 30.39
CA SER A 72 12.80 8.70 29.15
C SER A 72 14.17 8.39 28.52
N GLN A 73 15.20 8.11 29.32
CA GLN A 73 16.57 7.96 28.81
C GLN A 73 17.06 6.51 28.72
N TRP A 74 16.42 5.55 29.39
CA TRP A 74 16.96 4.18 29.45
C TRP A 74 17.07 3.50 28.08
N LEU A 75 16.17 3.76 27.13
CA LEU A 75 16.25 3.22 25.77
C LEU A 75 17.51 3.72 25.04
N LYS A 76 17.91 4.98 25.24
CA LYS A 76 19.17 5.50 24.69
C LYS A 76 20.38 4.81 25.31
N HIS A 77 20.31 4.52 26.61
CA HIS A 77 21.36 3.76 27.27
C HIS A 77 21.41 2.30 26.79
N LEU A 78 20.26 1.67 26.54
CA LEU A 78 20.16 0.34 25.96
C LEU A 78 20.81 0.27 24.56
N ALA A 79 20.55 1.27 23.72
CA ALA A 79 21.15 1.40 22.39
C ALA A 79 22.69 1.56 22.43
N ALA A 80 23.22 2.20 23.46
CA ALA A 80 24.64 2.51 23.59
C ALA A 80 25.51 1.34 24.09
N VAL A 81 24.92 0.20 24.46
CA VAL A 81 25.64 -0.96 25.00
C VAL A 81 26.36 -1.71 23.87
N ASN A 82 27.60 -1.32 23.58
CA ASN A 82 28.32 -1.88 22.43
C ASN A 82 29.49 -2.81 22.81
N ASN A 83 30.11 -2.65 23.99
CA ASN A 83 31.21 -3.50 24.46
C ASN A 83 31.30 -3.41 25.99
N GLY A 84 30.83 -4.44 26.72
CA GLY A 84 30.84 -4.47 28.18
C GLY A 84 30.03 -5.64 28.74
N SER A 85 29.76 -5.63 30.04
CA SER A 85 28.78 -6.53 30.65
C SER A 85 27.39 -6.17 30.12
N LEU A 86 26.77 -7.09 29.38
CA LEU A 86 25.38 -6.93 28.96
C LEU A 86 24.48 -6.86 30.22
N PRO A 87 23.39 -6.08 30.17
CA PRO A 87 22.37 -6.15 31.22
C PRO A 87 21.81 -7.58 31.31
N PRO A 88 21.45 -8.06 32.51
CA PRO A 88 20.80 -9.36 32.65
C PRO A 88 19.52 -9.42 31.82
N LEU A 89 19.35 -10.49 31.03
CA LEU A 89 18.15 -10.64 30.20
C LEU A 89 16.86 -10.67 31.02
N ALA A 90 16.90 -11.27 32.21
CA ALA A 90 15.77 -11.28 33.14
C ALA A 90 15.28 -9.87 33.50
N ASP A 91 16.18 -8.89 33.60
CA ASP A 91 15.81 -7.51 33.89
C ASP A 91 15.12 -6.85 32.68
N ILE A 92 15.58 -7.12 31.46
CA ILE A 92 14.93 -6.64 30.23
C ILE A 92 13.54 -7.26 30.09
N GLU A 93 13.45 -8.57 30.28
CA GLU A 93 12.20 -9.33 30.24
C GLU A 93 11.19 -8.80 31.26
N LEU A 94 11.64 -8.54 32.49
CA LEU A 94 10.81 -8.00 33.56
C LEU A 94 10.36 -6.55 33.29
N LEU A 95 11.22 -5.75 32.65
CA LEU A 95 10.92 -4.35 32.30
C LEU A 95 9.96 -4.23 31.11
N CYS A 96 10.07 -5.16 30.16
CA CYS A 96 9.37 -5.11 28.88
C CYS A 96 8.29 -6.20 28.75
N GLN A 97 7.92 -6.85 29.85
CA GLN A 97 6.94 -7.93 29.86
C GLN A 97 5.63 -7.47 29.21
N ALA A 98 5.18 -8.22 28.19
CA ALA A 98 3.97 -7.92 27.44
C ALA A 98 2.76 -7.78 28.38
N GLY A 99 2.00 -6.69 28.21
CA GLY A 99 0.80 -6.41 29.01
C GLY A 99 1.06 -6.06 30.49
N SER A 100 2.33 -5.88 30.90
CA SER A 100 2.63 -5.49 32.29
C SER A 100 2.37 -4.00 32.55
N THR A 101 1.94 -3.68 33.77
CA THR A 101 1.82 -2.29 34.25
C THR A 101 3.16 -1.56 34.18
N ARG A 102 4.28 -2.26 34.45
CA ARG A 102 5.62 -1.69 34.37
C ARG A 102 5.92 -1.18 32.95
N LEU A 103 5.68 -2.02 31.93
CA LEU A 103 5.81 -1.66 30.52
C LEU A 103 4.96 -0.45 30.18
N HIS A 104 3.69 -0.49 30.58
CA HIS A 104 2.75 0.61 30.38
C HIS A 104 3.23 1.93 31.01
N ASN A 105 3.74 1.88 32.24
CA ASN A 105 4.18 3.06 32.97
C ASN A 105 5.38 3.74 32.33
N TRP A 106 6.45 2.99 32.04
CA TRP A 106 7.63 3.62 31.47
C TRP A 106 7.38 4.10 30.05
N ILE A 107 6.56 3.41 29.24
CA ILE A 107 6.18 3.90 27.90
C ILE A 107 5.38 5.20 28.00
N ASN A 108 4.40 5.27 28.91
CA ASN A 108 3.62 6.48 29.07
C ASN A 108 4.47 7.67 29.52
N GLN A 109 5.43 7.43 30.41
CA GLN A 109 6.38 8.48 30.80
C GLN A 109 7.36 8.82 29.68
N ASN A 110 7.81 7.85 28.89
CA ASN A 110 8.73 8.06 27.77
C ASN A 110 8.14 8.98 26.68
N ARG A 111 6.83 8.88 26.46
CA ARG A 111 6.07 9.78 25.57
C ARG A 111 5.91 11.19 26.13
N ARG A 112 6.25 11.41 27.40
CA ARG A 112 6.06 12.66 28.16
C ARG A 112 7.33 13.01 28.96
N PRO A 113 8.49 13.24 28.32
CA PRO A 113 9.74 13.47 29.05
C PRO A 113 9.67 14.63 30.05
N ASP A 114 8.96 15.70 29.70
CA ASP A 114 8.80 16.90 30.53
C ASP A 114 7.50 16.88 31.36
N CYS A 115 6.91 15.68 31.52
CA CYS A 115 5.72 15.41 32.34
C CYS A 115 4.48 16.22 31.95
N VAL A 116 4.34 16.56 30.67
CA VAL A 116 3.12 17.13 30.10
C VAL A 116 2.05 16.04 29.99
N ILE A 117 0.79 16.36 30.30
CA ILE A 117 -0.32 15.38 30.23
C ILE A 117 -0.45 14.83 28.81
N LYS A 118 -0.42 15.70 27.81
CA LYS A 118 -0.49 15.33 26.40
C LYS A 118 0.80 14.66 25.93
N ALA A 119 0.69 13.44 25.38
CA ALA A 119 1.82 12.72 24.83
C ALA A 119 2.42 13.41 23.59
N ARG A 120 3.76 13.41 23.47
CA ARG A 120 4.48 13.94 22.30
C ARG A 120 4.29 13.10 21.03
N PHE A 121 4.15 11.79 21.19
CA PHE A 121 4.06 10.84 20.09
C PHE A 121 3.29 9.58 20.51
N GLU A 122 2.87 8.80 19.51
CA GLU A 122 2.22 7.51 19.69
C GLU A 122 3.26 6.44 20.03
N PHE A 123 3.05 5.73 21.14
CA PHE A 123 3.85 4.57 21.54
C PHE A 123 2.94 3.73 22.44
N ASP A 124 2.21 2.77 21.87
CA ASP A 124 1.26 1.94 22.60
C ASP A 124 1.95 0.72 23.20
N SER A 125 1.97 0.65 24.54
CA SER A 125 2.52 -0.49 25.28
C SER A 125 1.94 -1.86 24.91
N SER A 126 0.72 -1.92 24.36
CA SER A 126 0.09 -3.20 23.98
C SER A 126 0.78 -3.89 22.80
N LEU A 127 1.56 -3.14 22.02
CA LEU A 127 2.22 -3.60 20.81
C LEU A 127 3.66 -4.10 21.05
N TYR A 128 4.18 -3.96 22.27
CA TYR A 128 5.58 -4.24 22.57
C TYR A 128 5.74 -5.37 23.57
N ASP A 129 6.83 -6.09 23.39
CA ASP A 129 7.38 -7.09 24.30
C ASP A 129 8.91 -6.92 24.37
N PRO A 130 9.65 -7.73 25.15
CA PRO A 130 11.10 -7.56 25.28
C PRO A 130 11.83 -7.65 23.93
N LEU A 131 11.40 -8.55 23.04
CA LEU A 131 12.01 -8.71 21.73
C LEU A 131 11.77 -7.49 20.84
N SER A 132 10.55 -6.97 20.82
CA SER A 132 10.18 -5.81 20.01
C SER A 132 10.91 -4.55 20.48
N VAL A 133 11.01 -4.32 21.80
CA VAL A 133 11.77 -3.19 22.36
C VAL A 133 13.25 -3.30 22.05
N VAL A 134 13.87 -4.47 22.26
CA VAL A 134 15.29 -4.67 21.95
C VAL A 134 15.56 -4.59 20.46
N ALA A 135 14.68 -5.12 19.60
CA ALA A 135 14.84 -5.06 18.16
C ALA A 135 14.81 -3.61 17.65
N VAL A 136 13.96 -2.75 18.20
CA VAL A 136 13.88 -1.34 17.76
C VAL A 136 14.96 -0.47 18.43
N TYR A 137 15.15 -0.61 19.74
CA TYR A 137 15.91 0.36 20.54
C TYR A 137 17.17 -0.21 21.20
N GLY A 138 17.33 -1.53 21.27
CA GLY A 138 18.52 -2.16 21.86
C GLY A 138 19.76 -1.97 21.01
N SER A 139 20.93 -2.39 21.48
CA SER A 139 22.10 -2.57 20.62
C SER A 139 22.07 -3.93 19.91
N ASP A 140 22.85 -4.09 18.84
CA ASP A 140 22.95 -5.38 18.13
C ASP A 140 23.48 -6.49 19.06
N ALA A 141 24.37 -6.13 19.99
CA ALA A 141 24.90 -7.07 20.99
C ALA A 141 23.81 -7.61 21.92
N ILE A 142 22.91 -6.74 22.40
CA ILE A 142 21.78 -7.16 23.25
C ILE A 142 20.78 -7.97 22.43
N LEU A 143 20.51 -7.57 21.18
CA LEU A 143 19.60 -8.31 20.32
C LEU A 143 20.09 -9.74 20.07
N HIS A 144 21.39 -9.91 19.75
CA HIS A 144 21.98 -11.24 19.60
C HIS A 144 21.94 -12.07 20.88
N ASP A 145 22.21 -11.46 22.04
CA ASP A 145 22.17 -12.16 23.33
C ASP A 145 20.75 -12.64 23.67
N LEU A 146 19.75 -11.77 23.48
CA LEU A 146 18.34 -12.11 23.68
C LEU A 146 17.90 -13.25 22.75
N LEU A 147 18.21 -13.16 21.45
CA LEU A 147 17.85 -14.18 20.46
C LEU A 147 18.48 -15.54 20.74
N LYS A 148 19.65 -15.57 21.40
CA LYS A 148 20.38 -16.80 21.71
C LYS A 148 19.92 -17.44 23.02
N ASN A 149 19.62 -16.63 24.03
CA ASN A 149 19.52 -17.10 25.41
C ASN A 149 18.10 -17.01 26.02
N ALA A 150 17.16 -16.30 25.38
CA ALA A 150 15.81 -16.13 25.91
C ALA A 150 14.84 -17.30 25.56
N THR A 151 13.77 -17.42 26.34
CA THR A 151 12.70 -18.40 26.13
C THR A 151 11.40 -17.73 25.68
N PHE A 152 11.14 -17.81 24.38
CA PHE A 152 10.07 -17.05 23.72
C PHE A 152 8.66 -17.65 23.86
N ASP A 153 8.54 -18.90 24.29
CA ASP A 153 7.25 -19.58 24.51
C ASP A 153 6.71 -19.32 25.94
N THR A 154 6.84 -18.08 26.42
CA THR A 154 6.44 -17.64 27.76
C THR A 154 5.47 -16.46 27.66
N PRO A 155 4.60 -16.21 28.67
CA PRO A 155 3.68 -15.07 28.66
C PRO A 155 4.39 -13.71 28.74
N THR A 156 5.72 -13.71 28.86
CA THR A 156 6.55 -12.50 28.81
C THR A 156 6.52 -11.84 27.43
N TYR A 157 6.31 -12.64 26.39
CA TYR A 157 6.34 -12.19 25.00
C TYR A 157 4.94 -12.16 24.39
N LEU A 158 4.78 -11.36 23.33
CA LEU A 158 3.54 -11.31 22.56
C LEU A 158 3.35 -12.59 21.74
N PRO A 159 2.12 -12.90 21.30
CA PRO A 159 1.90 -13.94 20.31
C PRO A 159 2.70 -13.64 19.03
N SER A 160 3.42 -14.64 18.53
CA SER A 160 4.34 -14.53 17.38
C SER A 160 5.40 -13.42 17.57
N PRO A 161 6.29 -13.54 18.59
CA PRO A 161 7.24 -12.48 18.96
C PRO A 161 8.09 -11.99 17.78
N ALA A 162 8.55 -12.92 16.94
CA ALA A 162 9.37 -12.60 15.77
C ALA A 162 8.65 -11.69 14.77
N MET A 163 7.38 -11.98 14.45
CA MET A 163 6.60 -11.19 13.50
C MET A 163 6.30 -9.81 14.08
N LYS A 164 5.99 -9.73 15.38
CA LYS A 164 5.76 -8.46 16.08
C LYS A 164 7.02 -7.60 16.12
N ALA A 165 8.15 -8.16 16.53
CA ALA A 165 9.41 -7.44 16.54
C ALA A 165 9.81 -6.96 15.14
N ALA A 166 9.63 -7.79 14.12
CA ALA A 166 9.92 -7.40 12.74
C ALA A 166 8.97 -6.31 12.23
N ASP A 167 7.69 -6.35 12.61
CA ASP A 167 6.71 -5.30 12.31
C ASP A 167 7.11 -3.95 12.92
N GLU A 168 7.55 -3.96 14.18
CA GLU A 168 8.01 -2.75 14.87
C GLU A 168 9.30 -2.20 14.26
N VAL A 169 10.24 -3.07 13.85
CA VAL A 169 11.45 -2.65 13.10
C VAL A 169 11.06 -2.02 11.75
N LEU A 170 10.13 -2.61 11.01
CA LEU A 170 9.62 -2.07 9.75
C LEU A 170 8.93 -0.71 9.91
N GLN A 171 8.40 -0.40 11.09
CA GLN A 171 7.72 0.86 11.36
C GLN A 171 8.65 1.96 11.89
N TRP A 172 9.59 1.60 12.77
CA TRP A 172 10.31 2.57 13.61
C TRP A 172 11.82 2.30 13.76
N GLY A 173 12.30 1.11 13.43
CA GLY A 173 13.67 0.67 13.73
C GLY A 173 14.64 0.74 12.55
N ASP A 174 15.88 0.31 12.79
CA ASP A 174 16.85 0.10 11.72
C ASP A 174 16.52 -1.20 10.95
N LEU A 175 16.19 -1.06 9.66
CA LEU A 175 15.82 -2.19 8.79
C LEU A 175 16.94 -3.23 8.64
N SER A 176 18.21 -2.88 8.91
CA SER A 176 19.32 -3.84 8.93
C SER A 176 19.11 -4.97 9.94
N ARG A 177 18.34 -4.71 11.01
CA ARG A 177 18.06 -5.68 12.08
C ARG A 177 17.12 -6.79 11.70
N LEU A 178 16.36 -6.62 10.62
CA LEU A 178 15.53 -7.70 10.09
C LEU A 178 16.40 -8.88 9.65
N LYS A 179 17.63 -8.63 9.20
CA LYS A 179 18.59 -9.69 8.87
C LYS A 179 19.00 -10.47 10.11
N ILE A 180 19.27 -9.80 11.23
CA ILE A 180 19.59 -10.44 12.51
C ILE A 180 18.44 -11.35 12.97
N LEU A 181 17.19 -10.89 12.84
CA LEU A 181 16.01 -11.70 13.17
C LEU A 181 15.85 -12.90 12.23
N LEU A 182 16.08 -12.73 10.93
CA LEU A 182 15.94 -13.78 9.91
C LEU A 182 17.04 -14.85 9.98
N GLU A 183 18.24 -14.48 10.42
CA GLU A 183 19.39 -15.37 10.56
C GLU A 183 19.46 -16.05 11.93
N SER A 184 18.64 -15.63 12.89
CA SER A 184 18.53 -16.24 14.21
C SER A 184 18.07 -17.70 14.14
N GLU A 185 18.71 -18.57 14.92
CA GLU A 185 18.28 -19.97 15.08
C GLU A 185 16.89 -20.07 15.73
N ALA A 186 16.54 -19.13 16.63
CA ALA A 186 15.27 -19.14 17.34
C ALA A 186 14.07 -18.82 16.42
N PHE A 187 14.27 -17.98 15.41
CA PHE A 187 13.17 -17.39 14.64
C PHE A 187 13.33 -17.40 13.13
N GLY A 188 14.51 -17.71 12.60
CA GLY A 188 14.77 -17.64 11.16
C GLY A 188 13.73 -18.43 10.37
N TYR A 189 13.43 -19.67 10.78
CA TYR A 189 12.39 -20.49 10.14
C TYR A 189 10.97 -19.90 10.25
N ARG A 190 10.67 -19.12 11.31
CA ARG A 190 9.36 -18.46 11.49
C ARG A 190 9.22 -17.17 10.68
N LEU A 191 10.31 -16.61 10.17
CA LEU A 191 10.30 -15.41 9.31
C LEU A 191 10.54 -15.73 7.84
N ARG A 192 11.04 -16.92 7.51
CA ARG A 192 11.24 -17.38 6.11
C ARG A 192 9.95 -17.88 5.47
N ASN A 193 8.90 -17.07 5.46
CA ASN A 193 7.60 -17.41 4.88
C ASN A 193 6.94 -16.24 4.17
N LEU A 194 5.90 -16.53 3.41
CA LEU A 194 5.14 -15.55 2.64
C LEU A 194 4.59 -14.39 3.49
N GLU A 195 4.06 -14.68 4.68
CA GLU A 195 3.40 -13.68 5.53
C GLU A 195 4.38 -12.57 5.92
N PHE A 196 5.61 -12.92 6.28
CA PHE A 196 6.64 -11.93 6.61
C PHE A 196 6.99 -11.02 5.43
N PHE A 197 7.19 -11.57 4.23
CA PHE A 197 7.52 -10.76 3.06
C PHE A 197 6.32 -9.94 2.55
N GLN A 198 5.09 -10.41 2.75
CA GLN A 198 3.89 -9.61 2.53
C GLN A 198 3.81 -8.44 3.51
N LEU A 199 4.18 -8.64 4.78
CA LEU A 199 4.29 -7.57 5.77
C LEU A 199 5.31 -6.51 5.33
N ILE A 200 6.49 -6.90 4.82
CA ILE A 200 7.47 -5.94 4.28
C ILE A 200 6.85 -5.08 3.17
N ILE A 201 6.16 -5.71 2.22
CA ILE A 201 5.49 -4.99 1.12
C ILE A 201 4.42 -4.03 1.66
N GLN A 202 3.60 -4.49 2.59
CA GLN A 202 2.53 -3.69 3.19
C GLN A 202 3.09 -2.47 3.92
N ARG A 203 4.14 -2.65 4.74
CA ARG A 203 4.79 -1.56 5.46
C ARG A 203 5.52 -0.61 4.53
N TRP A 204 6.12 -1.10 3.46
CA TRP A 204 6.71 -0.23 2.44
C TRP A 204 5.66 0.64 1.73
N VAL A 205 4.46 0.13 1.46
CA VAL A 205 3.37 0.93 0.87
C VAL A 205 2.88 1.99 1.87
N ASN A 206 2.67 1.60 3.13
CA ASN A 206 2.05 2.48 4.14
C ASN A 206 3.03 3.52 4.71
N PHE A 207 4.32 3.18 4.81
CA PHE A 207 5.32 3.95 5.55
C PHE A 207 6.58 4.24 4.73
N ARG A 208 6.47 4.31 3.40
CA ARG A 208 7.61 4.57 2.51
C ARG A 208 8.47 5.76 2.95
N GLN A 209 7.82 6.82 3.45
CA GLN A 209 8.46 8.08 3.84
C GLN A 209 9.14 8.04 5.22
N ARG A 210 8.87 7.02 6.04
CA ARG A 210 9.45 6.92 7.40
C ARG A 210 10.90 6.43 7.40
N HIS A 211 11.30 5.69 6.37
CA HIS A 211 12.66 5.20 6.21
C HIS A 211 13.29 5.83 4.97
N GLU A 212 14.52 6.32 5.11
CA GLU A 212 15.30 6.84 3.99
C GLU A 212 15.76 5.72 3.05
N ASP A 213 16.08 4.54 3.60
CA ASP A 213 16.58 3.39 2.84
C ASP A 213 15.86 2.09 3.20
N TRP A 214 15.05 1.59 2.27
CA TRP A 214 14.37 0.29 2.36
C TRP A 214 15.19 -0.89 1.86
N LYS A 215 16.38 -0.64 1.31
CA LYS A 215 17.23 -1.67 0.70
C LYS A 215 17.52 -2.84 1.64
N PRO A 216 17.82 -2.67 2.95
CA PRO A 216 18.08 -3.80 3.84
C PRO A 216 16.92 -4.79 3.93
N ALA A 217 15.68 -4.30 3.96
CA ALA A 217 14.49 -5.15 4.01
C ALA A 217 14.29 -5.95 2.71
N PHE A 218 14.59 -5.34 1.55
CA PHE A 218 14.48 -6.03 0.26
C PHE A 218 15.59 -7.06 0.01
N GLU A 219 16.77 -6.87 0.59
CA GLU A 219 17.91 -7.80 0.48
C GLU A 219 17.67 -9.13 1.18
N LEU A 220 16.70 -9.19 2.10
CA LEU A 220 16.29 -10.44 2.76
C LEU A 220 15.79 -11.49 1.76
N ILE A 221 15.28 -11.08 0.59
CA ILE A 221 14.85 -12.00 -0.47
C ILE A 221 16.02 -12.86 -0.96
N ASP A 222 17.24 -12.32 -0.94
CA ASP A 222 18.45 -13.05 -1.35
C ASP A 222 18.87 -14.10 -0.32
N CYS A 223 18.30 -14.06 0.89
CA CYS A 223 18.57 -15.01 1.97
C CYS A 223 17.55 -16.16 2.05
N VAL A 224 16.51 -16.15 1.19
CA VAL A 224 15.37 -17.10 1.28
C VAL A 224 15.02 -17.78 -0.04
N SER A 225 15.94 -17.77 -1.01
CA SER A 225 15.69 -18.40 -2.32
C SER A 225 15.40 -19.89 -2.26
N ASP A 226 15.91 -20.58 -1.25
CA ASP A 226 15.61 -21.97 -0.92
C ASP A 226 14.15 -22.11 -0.45
N ALA A 227 13.76 -21.35 0.57
CA ALA A 227 12.41 -21.37 1.12
C ALA A 227 11.33 -20.97 0.09
N LEU A 228 11.63 -20.02 -0.80
CA LEU A 228 10.72 -19.63 -1.90
C LEU A 228 10.32 -20.83 -2.77
N VAL A 229 11.27 -21.73 -3.04
CA VAL A 229 11.08 -22.90 -3.89
C VAL A 229 10.50 -24.07 -3.11
N GLU A 230 11.02 -24.34 -1.91
CA GLU A 230 10.61 -25.48 -1.09
C GLU A 230 9.16 -25.36 -0.61
N ASP A 231 8.74 -24.15 -0.24
CA ASP A 231 7.40 -23.88 0.29
C ASP A 231 6.45 -23.25 -0.77
N GLU A 232 6.88 -23.17 -2.03
CA GLU A 232 6.10 -22.73 -3.21
C GLU A 232 5.36 -21.37 -3.09
N TRP A 233 5.94 -20.39 -2.40
CA TRP A 233 5.30 -19.08 -2.19
C TRP A 233 5.92 -17.92 -2.97
N GLY A 234 6.97 -18.12 -3.75
CA GLY A 234 7.56 -17.07 -4.59
C GLY A 234 6.60 -16.52 -5.64
N ARG A 235 5.75 -17.35 -6.25
CA ARG A 235 4.68 -16.90 -7.18
C ARG A 235 3.69 -15.97 -6.49
N ALA A 236 3.34 -16.28 -5.24
CA ALA A 236 2.40 -15.51 -4.45
C ALA A 236 3.04 -14.18 -4.05
N LEU A 237 4.30 -14.20 -3.62
CA LEU A 237 5.08 -13.00 -3.32
C LEU A 237 5.20 -12.09 -4.55
N LEU A 238 5.53 -12.65 -5.72
CA LEU A 238 5.67 -11.90 -6.97
C LEU A 238 4.35 -11.23 -7.37
N CYS A 239 3.22 -11.93 -7.24
CA CYS A 239 1.89 -11.37 -7.42
C CYS A 239 1.57 -10.25 -6.43
N THR A 240 1.83 -10.45 -5.13
CA THR A 240 1.61 -9.42 -4.11
C THR A 240 2.47 -8.17 -4.40
N ALA A 241 3.74 -8.36 -4.76
CA ALA A 241 4.64 -7.26 -5.12
C ALA A 241 4.16 -6.51 -6.37
N ALA A 242 3.68 -7.24 -7.39
CA ALA A 242 3.13 -6.65 -8.61
C ALA A 242 1.89 -5.79 -8.33
N ARG A 243 0.97 -6.31 -7.50
CA ARG A 243 -0.22 -5.57 -7.06
C ARG A 243 0.11 -4.33 -6.23
N ALA A 244 1.13 -4.41 -5.39
CA ALA A 244 1.56 -3.31 -4.53
C ALA A 244 2.47 -2.29 -5.23
N GLY A 245 2.93 -2.57 -6.46
CA GLY A 245 3.87 -1.71 -7.16
C GLY A 245 5.31 -1.82 -6.65
N CYS A 246 5.66 -2.89 -5.94
CA CYS A 246 6.94 -3.06 -5.27
C CYS A 246 8.06 -3.51 -6.24
N LEU A 247 8.47 -2.61 -7.12
CA LEU A 247 9.55 -2.84 -8.09
C LEU A 247 10.85 -3.38 -7.49
N PRO A 248 11.34 -2.94 -6.31
CA PRO A 248 12.58 -3.48 -5.74
C PRO A 248 12.52 -4.99 -5.53
N ILE A 249 11.40 -5.50 -5.01
CA ILE A 249 11.17 -6.94 -4.81
C ILE A 249 11.06 -7.66 -6.14
N ILE A 250 10.28 -7.13 -7.09
CA ILE A 250 10.10 -7.75 -8.42
C ILE A 250 11.45 -7.88 -9.12
N LYS A 251 12.26 -6.83 -9.15
CA LYS A 251 13.59 -6.86 -9.79
C LYS A 251 14.51 -7.89 -9.14
N ARG A 252 14.49 -8.03 -7.82
CA ARG A 252 15.29 -9.06 -7.13
C ARG A 252 14.82 -10.46 -7.48
N LEU A 253 13.51 -10.72 -7.45
CA LEU A 253 12.95 -12.02 -7.83
C LEU A 253 13.28 -12.37 -9.29
N VAL A 254 13.13 -11.44 -10.22
CA VAL A 254 13.52 -11.63 -11.64
C VAL A 254 15.03 -11.90 -11.78
N ASN A 255 15.88 -11.17 -11.06
CA ASN A 255 17.31 -11.45 -11.05
C ASN A 255 17.63 -12.87 -10.52
N GLN A 256 16.91 -13.36 -9.50
CA GLN A 256 17.06 -14.73 -9.03
C GLN A 256 16.61 -15.77 -10.07
N MET A 257 15.57 -15.48 -10.85
CA MET A 257 15.16 -16.34 -11.98
C MET A 257 16.25 -16.47 -13.04
N HIS A 258 16.97 -15.38 -13.34
CA HIS A 258 18.07 -15.41 -14.31
C HIS A 258 19.26 -16.24 -13.83
N ASN A 259 19.49 -16.28 -12.51
CA ASN A 259 20.64 -16.96 -11.93
C ASN A 259 20.38 -18.42 -11.56
N ASN A 260 19.12 -18.85 -11.40
CA ASN A 260 18.78 -20.20 -10.94
C ASN A 260 17.49 -20.75 -11.57
N VAL A 261 17.59 -21.96 -12.14
CA VAL A 261 16.48 -22.66 -12.81
C VAL A 261 15.34 -23.02 -11.86
N LYS A 262 15.63 -23.31 -10.58
CA LYS A 262 14.62 -23.72 -9.61
C LYS A 262 13.63 -22.57 -9.28
N PRO A 263 14.08 -21.39 -8.79
CA PRO A 263 13.23 -20.20 -8.65
C PRO A 263 12.57 -19.79 -9.96
N LYS A 264 13.25 -19.95 -11.11
CA LYS A 264 12.64 -19.66 -12.42
C LYS A 264 11.35 -20.45 -12.63
N ASN A 265 11.37 -21.77 -12.48
CA ASN A 265 10.18 -22.61 -12.71
C ASN A 265 9.03 -22.26 -11.76
N GLU A 266 9.35 -21.98 -10.50
CA GLU A 266 8.39 -21.63 -9.46
C GLU A 266 7.72 -20.28 -9.76
N LEU A 267 8.50 -19.24 -10.09
CA LEU A 267 8.00 -17.91 -10.42
C LEU A 267 7.25 -17.88 -11.77
N MET A 268 7.69 -18.67 -12.75
CA MET A 268 7.04 -18.82 -14.06
C MET A 268 5.68 -19.51 -14.02
N ALA A 269 5.36 -20.20 -12.92
CA ALA A 269 4.02 -20.77 -12.73
C ALA A 269 2.95 -19.67 -12.52
N SER A 270 3.36 -18.41 -12.30
CA SER A 270 2.44 -17.29 -12.06
C SER A 270 1.72 -16.80 -13.32
N GLN A 271 0.53 -17.35 -13.57
CA GLN A 271 -0.31 -16.93 -14.69
C GLN A 271 -0.96 -15.55 -14.54
N TYR A 272 -0.89 -14.96 -13.34
CA TYR A 272 -1.68 -13.79 -12.95
C TYR A 272 -0.84 -12.53 -12.72
N ILE A 273 0.48 -12.57 -12.95
CA ILE A 273 1.37 -11.46 -12.60
C ILE A 273 1.00 -10.13 -13.29
N PHE A 274 0.66 -10.16 -14.57
CA PHE A 274 0.19 -8.97 -15.30
C PHE A 274 -1.19 -8.52 -14.83
N VAL A 275 -2.07 -9.47 -14.47
CA VAL A 275 -3.39 -9.17 -13.90
C VAL A 275 -3.22 -8.41 -12.60
N GLU A 276 -2.37 -8.89 -11.69
CA GLU A 276 -2.12 -8.23 -10.41
C GLU A 276 -1.49 -6.85 -10.58
N ALA A 277 -0.53 -6.69 -11.48
CA ALA A 277 0.05 -5.38 -11.79
C ALA A 277 -1.00 -4.37 -12.31
N VAL A 278 -1.93 -4.84 -13.15
CA VAL A 278 -3.00 -4.03 -13.73
C VAL A 278 -4.09 -3.71 -12.70
N LEU A 279 -4.49 -4.66 -11.86
CA LEU A 279 -5.44 -4.44 -10.76
C LEU A 279 -4.86 -3.51 -9.68
N GLY A 280 -3.54 -3.55 -9.47
CA GLY A 280 -2.81 -2.59 -8.65
C GLY A 280 -2.60 -1.23 -9.31
N ASN A 281 -2.97 -1.08 -10.59
CA ASN A 281 -2.79 0.12 -11.39
C ASN A 281 -1.32 0.61 -11.50
N ASN A 282 -0.36 -0.32 -11.47
CA ASN A 282 1.08 -0.03 -11.42
C ASN A 282 1.72 -0.08 -12.82
N ALA A 283 1.70 1.05 -13.54
CA ALA A 283 2.25 1.12 -14.89
C ALA A 283 3.75 0.76 -14.95
N ASP A 284 4.55 1.20 -13.98
CA ASP A 284 5.99 0.93 -13.96
C ASP A 284 6.30 -0.57 -13.77
N VAL A 285 5.44 -1.28 -13.03
CA VAL A 285 5.53 -2.74 -12.92
C VAL A 285 5.17 -3.40 -14.25
N VAL A 286 4.10 -2.97 -14.91
CA VAL A 286 3.72 -3.49 -16.23
C VAL A 286 4.86 -3.30 -17.23
N GLU A 287 5.49 -2.12 -17.24
CA GLU A 287 6.66 -1.84 -18.08
C GLU A 287 7.83 -2.78 -17.75
N CYS A 288 8.16 -2.92 -16.48
CA CYS A 288 9.21 -3.83 -16.02
C CYS A 288 8.97 -5.27 -16.48
N LEU A 289 7.74 -5.78 -16.34
CA LEU A 289 7.38 -7.15 -16.72
C LEU A 289 7.32 -7.33 -18.25
N LEU A 290 6.94 -6.31 -19.01
CA LEU A 290 6.99 -6.35 -20.47
C LEU A 290 8.44 -6.43 -20.99
N GLY A 291 9.40 -5.88 -20.26
CA GLY A 291 10.83 -6.04 -20.54
C GLY A 291 11.34 -7.48 -20.42
N GLU A 292 10.61 -8.33 -19.71
CA GLU A 292 11.00 -9.71 -19.41
C GLU A 292 10.24 -10.71 -20.29
N ALA A 293 10.91 -11.21 -21.33
CA ALA A 293 10.29 -12.07 -22.36
C ALA A 293 9.71 -13.37 -21.81
N ASP A 294 10.26 -13.86 -20.70
CA ASP A 294 9.77 -15.04 -20.00
C ASP A 294 8.30 -14.87 -19.58
N PHE A 295 7.84 -13.69 -19.17
CA PHE A 295 6.45 -13.49 -18.70
C PHE A 295 5.42 -13.27 -19.81
N TRP A 296 5.83 -13.03 -21.05
CA TRP A 296 4.92 -12.73 -22.16
C TRP A 296 3.80 -13.75 -22.43
N PRO A 297 3.92 -15.06 -22.11
CA PRO A 297 2.80 -15.99 -22.21
C PRO A 297 1.61 -15.59 -21.31
N HIS A 298 1.85 -14.97 -20.16
CA HIS A 298 0.82 -14.59 -19.18
C HIS A 298 0.01 -13.35 -19.61
N LEU A 299 0.49 -12.58 -20.60
CA LEU A 299 -0.25 -11.48 -21.22
C LEU A 299 -1.55 -11.94 -21.87
N LEU A 300 -1.65 -13.21 -22.28
CA LEU A 300 -2.83 -13.74 -22.95
C LEU A 300 -3.89 -14.25 -21.98
N PHE A 301 -3.79 -13.86 -20.70
CA PHE A 301 -4.75 -14.24 -19.67
C PHE A 301 -6.18 -13.81 -20.05
N VAL A 302 -7.13 -14.73 -19.84
CA VAL A 302 -8.57 -14.51 -19.96
C VAL A 302 -9.24 -15.09 -18.72
N GLY A 303 -10.00 -14.26 -18.01
CA GLY A 303 -10.70 -14.66 -16.79
C GLY A 303 -11.74 -15.75 -17.07
N ILE A 304 -11.77 -16.79 -16.23
CA ILE A 304 -12.61 -17.97 -16.45
C ILE A 304 -14.11 -17.63 -16.34
N ARG A 305 -14.48 -16.73 -15.41
CA ARG A 305 -15.87 -16.44 -15.08
C ARG A 305 -16.54 -15.48 -16.05
N ASP A 306 -15.85 -14.39 -16.39
CA ASP A 306 -16.44 -13.28 -17.14
C ASP A 306 -15.83 -13.14 -18.55
N CYS A 307 -14.85 -13.98 -18.90
CA CYS A 307 -14.04 -13.86 -20.12
C CYS A 307 -13.33 -12.50 -20.24
N GLU A 308 -13.12 -11.79 -19.12
CA GLU A 308 -12.38 -10.53 -19.07
C GLU A 308 -10.90 -10.76 -19.38
N THR A 309 -10.39 -10.04 -20.38
CA THR A 309 -8.95 -9.98 -20.67
C THR A 309 -8.26 -8.99 -19.74
N ILE A 310 -6.92 -9.02 -19.68
CA ILE A 310 -6.12 -8.00 -18.95
C ILE A 310 -6.49 -6.57 -19.37
N LEU A 311 -6.85 -6.35 -20.64
CA LEU A 311 -7.28 -5.02 -21.09
C LEU A 311 -8.62 -4.60 -20.48
N HIS A 312 -9.59 -5.53 -20.35
CA HIS A 312 -10.86 -5.24 -19.67
C HIS A 312 -10.62 -4.84 -18.21
N MET A 313 -9.69 -5.53 -17.54
CA MET A 313 -9.29 -5.18 -16.17
C MET A 313 -8.61 -3.81 -16.12
N ALA A 314 -7.72 -3.49 -17.07
CA ALA A 314 -7.08 -2.18 -17.15
C ALA A 314 -8.10 -1.05 -17.37
N ALA A 315 -9.17 -1.30 -18.12
CA ALA A 315 -10.23 -0.32 -18.36
C ALA A 315 -11.02 0.04 -17.09
N LYS A 316 -11.01 -0.79 -16.03
CA LYS A 316 -11.62 -0.42 -14.74
C LYS A 316 -10.95 0.82 -14.13
N HIS A 317 -9.63 0.94 -14.28
CA HIS A 317 -8.84 2.10 -13.80
C HIS A 317 -8.61 3.18 -14.86
N CYS A 318 -8.75 2.84 -16.15
CA CYS A 318 -8.50 3.73 -17.30
C CYS A 318 -7.17 4.49 -17.22
N ASN A 319 -6.11 3.88 -16.68
CA ASN A 319 -4.80 4.53 -16.58
C ASN A 319 -4.12 4.60 -17.95
N PRO A 320 -3.93 5.81 -18.53
CA PRO A 320 -3.36 5.94 -19.86
C PRO A 320 -1.93 5.39 -19.98
N ALA A 321 -1.16 5.36 -18.89
CA ALA A 321 0.19 4.80 -18.91
C ALA A 321 0.17 3.28 -19.13
N VAL A 322 -0.71 2.56 -18.43
CA VAL A 322 -0.92 1.12 -18.64
C VAL A 322 -1.40 0.84 -20.07
N PHE A 323 -2.32 1.66 -20.59
CA PHE A 323 -2.81 1.50 -21.96
C PHE A 323 -1.73 1.73 -23.01
N LYS A 324 -0.84 2.72 -22.83
CA LYS A 324 0.30 2.97 -23.74
C LYS A 324 1.26 1.79 -23.81
N LEU A 325 1.40 1.03 -22.73
CA LEU A 325 2.26 -0.16 -22.64
C LEU A 325 1.58 -1.38 -23.27
N LEU A 326 0.32 -1.64 -22.92
CA LEU A 326 -0.37 -2.87 -23.33
C LEU A 326 -0.95 -2.80 -24.74
N VAL A 327 -1.66 -1.73 -25.10
CA VAL A 327 -2.42 -1.67 -26.37
C VAL A 327 -1.54 -1.89 -27.61
N PRO A 328 -0.36 -1.26 -27.74
CA PRO A 328 0.49 -1.46 -28.92
C PRO A 328 1.21 -2.82 -28.92
N HIS A 329 1.15 -3.58 -27.83
CA HIS A 329 1.92 -4.81 -27.71
C HIS A 329 1.40 -5.89 -28.68
N PRO A 330 2.25 -6.55 -29.50
CA PRO A 330 1.77 -7.45 -30.57
C PRO A 330 0.88 -8.60 -30.08
N ARG A 331 1.14 -9.12 -28.86
CA ARG A 331 0.32 -10.18 -28.24
C ARG A 331 -1.08 -9.71 -27.85
N MET A 332 -1.33 -8.41 -27.75
CA MET A 332 -2.64 -7.85 -27.42
C MET A 332 -3.59 -7.73 -28.62
N ALA A 333 -3.14 -7.95 -29.86
CA ALA A 333 -3.96 -7.79 -31.05
C ALA A 333 -5.29 -8.57 -31.00
N LYS A 334 -5.26 -9.80 -30.45
CA LYS A 334 -6.47 -10.61 -30.25
C LYS A 334 -7.33 -10.09 -29.11
N ALA A 335 -6.71 -9.72 -27.98
CA ALA A 335 -7.40 -9.22 -26.79
C ALA A 335 -8.15 -7.90 -27.04
N LEU A 336 -7.65 -7.05 -27.94
CA LEU A 336 -8.30 -5.80 -28.36
C LEU A 336 -9.67 -6.02 -29.04
N ARG A 337 -9.89 -7.22 -29.60
CA ARG A 337 -11.12 -7.59 -30.33
C ARG A 337 -12.01 -8.53 -29.55
N GLN A 338 -11.57 -8.97 -28.37
CA GLN A 338 -12.36 -9.85 -27.52
C GLN A 338 -13.43 -9.06 -26.79
N THR A 339 -14.59 -9.68 -26.65
CA THR A 339 -15.66 -9.24 -25.77
C THR A 339 -15.70 -10.16 -24.55
N ASP A 340 -16.21 -9.64 -23.45
CA ASP A 340 -16.56 -10.43 -22.27
C ASP A 340 -17.83 -11.29 -22.53
N ASN A 341 -18.31 -11.97 -21.48
CA ASN A 341 -19.55 -12.75 -21.51
C ASN A 341 -20.81 -11.89 -21.74
N ALA A 342 -20.78 -10.60 -21.36
CA ALA A 342 -21.85 -9.64 -21.62
C ALA A 342 -21.79 -9.04 -23.03
N GLN A 343 -20.85 -9.49 -23.87
CA GLN A 343 -20.59 -8.96 -25.21
C GLN A 343 -20.18 -7.47 -25.19
N GLU A 344 -19.58 -7.04 -24.09
CA GLU A 344 -19.03 -5.71 -23.92
C GLU A 344 -17.60 -5.67 -24.44
N THR A 345 -17.29 -4.62 -25.19
CA THR A 345 -15.93 -4.40 -25.70
C THR A 345 -15.13 -3.59 -24.69
N LEU A 346 -13.80 -3.65 -24.82
CA LEU A 346 -12.87 -2.81 -24.06
C LEU A 346 -13.26 -1.32 -24.07
N LEU A 347 -13.73 -0.82 -25.22
CA LEU A 347 -14.14 0.58 -25.35
C LEU A 347 -15.39 0.90 -24.51
N MET A 348 -16.32 -0.06 -24.36
CA MET A 348 -17.49 0.12 -23.48
C MET A 348 -17.07 0.19 -22.02
N TYR A 349 -16.13 -0.65 -21.60
CA TYR A 349 -15.58 -0.57 -20.24
C TYR A 349 -14.93 0.80 -19.97
N ILE A 350 -14.17 1.35 -20.93
CA ILE A 350 -13.58 2.68 -20.80
C ILE A 350 -14.66 3.76 -20.66
N ILE A 351 -15.75 3.67 -21.43
CA ILE A 351 -16.85 4.65 -21.37
C ILE A 351 -17.57 4.57 -20.02
N LYS A 352 -17.83 3.36 -19.51
CA LYS A 352 -18.58 3.14 -18.26
C LYS A 352 -17.76 3.25 -16.98
N SER A 353 -16.44 3.28 -17.08
CA SER A 353 -15.55 3.33 -15.92
C SER A 353 -15.83 4.55 -15.04
N ASP A 354 -15.66 4.38 -13.72
CA ASP A 354 -15.75 5.46 -12.73
C ASP A 354 -14.46 6.31 -12.65
N ALA A 355 -13.46 6.02 -13.49
CA ALA A 355 -12.23 6.79 -13.55
C ALA A 355 -12.46 8.24 -14.02
N SER A 356 -11.50 9.12 -13.69
CA SER A 356 -11.57 10.53 -14.11
C SER A 356 -11.78 10.67 -15.62
N SER A 357 -12.61 11.64 -16.02
CA SER A 357 -12.94 11.89 -17.43
C SER A 357 -11.68 12.02 -18.30
N LYS A 358 -10.66 12.74 -17.82
CA LYS A 358 -9.35 12.86 -18.48
C LYS A 358 -8.72 11.50 -18.77
N ASN A 359 -8.69 10.61 -17.78
CA ASN A 359 -8.09 9.27 -17.91
C ASN A 359 -8.88 8.39 -18.89
N ARG A 360 -10.22 8.41 -18.82
CA ARG A 360 -11.09 7.70 -19.76
C ARG A 360 -10.87 8.18 -21.20
N TYR A 361 -10.84 9.50 -21.40
CA TYR A 361 -10.64 10.11 -22.72
C TYR A 361 -9.28 9.78 -23.32
N GLU A 362 -8.19 9.88 -22.54
CA GLU A 362 -6.85 9.54 -23.03
C GLU A 362 -6.72 8.03 -23.31
N SER A 363 -7.26 7.16 -22.45
CA SER A 363 -7.28 5.71 -22.69
C SER A 363 -8.07 5.34 -23.96
N ALA A 364 -9.22 5.96 -24.18
CA ALA A 364 -10.00 5.79 -25.41
C ALA A 364 -9.22 6.28 -26.65
N LYS A 365 -8.54 7.42 -26.57
CA LYS A 365 -7.70 7.93 -27.66
C LYS A 365 -6.58 6.96 -28.03
N ILE A 366 -5.92 6.36 -27.03
CA ILE A 366 -4.86 5.35 -27.24
C ILE A 366 -5.44 4.13 -27.96
N LEU A 367 -6.56 3.61 -27.48
CA LEU A 367 -7.23 2.45 -28.07
C LEU A 367 -7.64 2.70 -29.53
N LEU A 368 -8.30 3.83 -29.79
CA LEU A 368 -8.77 4.18 -31.14
C LEU A 368 -7.62 4.41 -32.11
N ALA A 369 -6.53 5.04 -31.64
CA ALA A 369 -5.34 5.24 -32.47
C ALA A 369 -4.74 3.91 -32.94
N GLU A 370 -4.75 2.87 -32.09
CA GLU A 370 -4.27 1.54 -32.47
C GLU A 370 -5.25 0.81 -33.38
N ALA A 371 -6.55 0.88 -33.09
CA ALA A 371 -7.58 0.28 -33.94
C ALA A 371 -7.49 0.78 -35.39
N VAL A 372 -7.29 2.09 -35.59
CA VAL A 372 -7.15 2.71 -36.93
C VAL A 372 -5.93 2.19 -37.69
N LYS A 373 -4.81 1.88 -37.01
CA LYS A 373 -3.61 1.31 -37.66
C LYS A 373 -3.85 -0.11 -38.17
N THR A 374 -4.67 -0.90 -37.48
CA THR A 374 -4.91 -2.32 -37.82
C THR A 374 -5.93 -2.54 -38.95
N GLY A 375 -6.35 -1.47 -39.62
CA GLY A 375 -7.21 -1.50 -40.81
C GLY A 375 -8.73 -1.45 -40.52
N PRO A 376 -9.56 -1.10 -41.53
CA PRO A 376 -10.99 -0.85 -41.39
C PRO A 376 -11.78 -2.17 -41.37
N SER A 377 -11.56 -2.99 -40.35
CA SER A 377 -12.47 -4.08 -39.99
C SER A 377 -13.40 -3.55 -38.89
N ASP A 378 -14.23 -2.58 -39.28
CA ASP A 378 -15.08 -1.69 -38.46
C ASP A 378 -16.23 -2.39 -37.68
N LYS A 379 -16.15 -3.72 -37.56
CA LYS A 379 -17.10 -4.56 -36.81
C LYS A 379 -16.57 -5.06 -35.48
N SER A 380 -15.25 -5.03 -35.23
CA SER A 380 -14.68 -5.62 -33.99
C SER A 380 -14.76 -4.72 -32.76
N LEU A 381 -15.06 -3.43 -32.92
CA LEU A 381 -15.31 -2.50 -31.79
C LEU A 381 -16.81 -2.38 -31.46
N ARG A 382 -17.68 -2.95 -32.29
CA ARG A 382 -19.12 -3.02 -32.04
C ARG A 382 -19.41 -4.30 -31.24
N GLY A 383 -19.68 -4.15 -29.95
CA GLY A 383 -20.30 -5.22 -29.17
C GLY A 383 -21.80 -5.28 -29.44
N ARG A 384 -22.58 -5.84 -28.51
CA ARG A 384 -24.06 -5.90 -28.63
C ARG A 384 -24.72 -4.51 -28.71
N ARG A 385 -24.11 -3.50 -28.10
CA ARG A 385 -24.49 -2.07 -28.17
C ARG A 385 -23.41 -1.26 -28.87
N ASP A 386 -23.76 -0.15 -29.51
CA ASP A 386 -22.76 0.74 -30.12
C ASP A 386 -22.05 1.54 -29.01
N PRO A 387 -20.70 1.57 -28.93
CA PRO A 387 -20.00 2.42 -27.95
C PRO A 387 -20.45 3.89 -28.02
N LEU A 388 -20.79 4.40 -29.21
CA LEU A 388 -21.35 5.75 -29.36
C LEU A 388 -22.73 5.89 -28.71
N GLU A 389 -23.56 4.86 -28.77
CA GLU A 389 -24.88 4.84 -28.11
C GLU A 389 -24.72 4.94 -26.59
N ILE A 390 -23.77 4.20 -26.02
CA ILE A 390 -23.51 4.22 -24.57
C ILE A 390 -23.02 5.61 -24.13
N ALA A 391 -22.08 6.21 -24.87
CA ALA A 391 -21.58 7.55 -24.57
C ALA A 391 -22.70 8.61 -24.65
N VAL A 392 -23.61 8.47 -25.62
CA VAL A 392 -24.79 9.33 -25.74
C VAL A 392 -25.73 9.16 -24.55
N GLN A 393 -26.09 7.93 -24.19
CA GLN A 393 -26.95 7.63 -23.04
C GLN A 393 -26.40 8.18 -21.72
N MET A 394 -25.07 8.20 -21.57
CA MET A 394 -24.40 8.76 -20.39
C MET A 394 -24.25 10.29 -20.42
N GLY A 395 -24.64 10.97 -21.50
CA GLY A 395 -24.47 12.42 -21.64
C GLY A 395 -23.01 12.88 -21.77
N ASP A 396 -22.09 11.97 -22.14
CA ASP A 396 -20.65 12.22 -22.23
C ASP A 396 -20.26 12.82 -23.60
N VAL A 397 -20.47 14.13 -23.74
CA VAL A 397 -20.28 14.90 -24.99
C VAL A 397 -18.85 14.77 -25.52
N GLU A 398 -17.84 14.86 -24.66
CA GLU A 398 -16.45 14.80 -25.11
C GLU A 398 -16.04 13.39 -25.52
N MET A 399 -16.54 12.35 -24.83
CA MET A 399 -16.37 10.98 -25.31
C MET A 399 -17.03 10.77 -26.68
N CYS A 400 -18.24 11.27 -26.90
CA CYS A 400 -18.90 11.22 -28.21
C CYS A 400 -18.05 11.89 -29.30
N ARG A 401 -17.48 13.06 -29.02
CA ARG A 401 -16.56 13.75 -29.93
C ARG A 401 -15.34 12.88 -30.24
N ILE A 402 -14.72 12.25 -29.24
CA ILE A 402 -13.56 11.38 -29.43
C ILE A 402 -13.91 10.18 -30.32
N LEU A 403 -15.03 9.51 -30.04
CA LEU A 403 -15.51 8.36 -30.79
C LEU A 403 -15.77 8.69 -32.27
N ILE A 404 -16.41 9.83 -32.55
CA ILE A 404 -16.71 10.25 -33.93
C ILE A 404 -15.45 10.74 -34.64
N CYS A 405 -14.69 11.66 -34.03
CA CYS A 405 -13.56 12.31 -34.70
C CYS A 405 -12.34 11.39 -34.84
N LYS A 406 -12.03 10.57 -33.83
CA LYS A 406 -10.85 9.68 -33.84
C LYS A 406 -11.21 8.24 -34.15
N GLY A 407 -12.35 7.77 -33.66
CA GLY A 407 -12.83 6.41 -33.93
C GLY A 407 -13.55 6.25 -35.25
N ARG A 408 -13.87 7.37 -35.95
CA ARG A 408 -14.62 7.37 -37.22
C ARG A 408 -16.00 6.72 -37.10
N MET A 409 -16.59 6.75 -35.91
CA MET A 409 -17.94 6.21 -35.69
C MET A 409 -18.99 7.11 -36.35
N ASP A 410 -19.98 6.48 -36.98
CA ASP A 410 -21.05 7.17 -37.69
C ASP A 410 -22.02 7.85 -36.69
N PRO A 411 -22.11 9.20 -36.66
CA PRO A 411 -23.03 9.91 -35.79
C PRO A 411 -24.52 9.63 -36.10
N LEU A 412 -24.84 9.09 -37.29
CA LEU A 412 -26.20 8.72 -37.65
C LEU A 412 -26.65 7.41 -36.98
N SER A 413 -25.73 6.57 -36.48
CA SER A 413 -26.11 5.30 -35.82
C SER A 413 -26.95 5.52 -34.56
N VAL A 414 -26.77 6.67 -33.89
CA VAL A 414 -27.42 7.04 -32.63
C VAL A 414 -28.50 8.12 -32.77
N SER A 415 -28.75 8.59 -34.00
CA SER A 415 -29.69 9.68 -34.28
C SER A 415 -30.95 9.18 -34.99
N THR A 416 -32.08 9.85 -34.75
CA THR A 416 -33.34 9.72 -35.51
C THR A 416 -33.79 11.08 -36.03
N CYS A 417 -34.51 11.09 -37.16
CA CYS A 417 -35.17 12.31 -37.62
C CYS A 417 -36.38 12.60 -36.72
N GLY A 418 -36.35 13.74 -36.02
CA GLY A 418 -37.49 14.26 -35.30
C GLY A 418 -38.60 14.74 -36.24
N PRO A 419 -39.78 15.08 -35.70
CA PRO A 419 -40.96 15.48 -36.47
C PRO A 419 -40.74 16.73 -37.34
N GLU A 420 -39.72 17.56 -37.04
CA GLU A 420 -39.34 18.75 -37.81
C GLU A 420 -38.19 18.50 -38.81
N GLY A 421 -37.78 17.25 -39.03
CA GLY A 421 -36.66 16.91 -39.93
C GLY A 421 -35.26 17.18 -39.35
N HIS A 422 -35.17 17.52 -38.06
CA HIS A 422 -33.91 17.70 -37.34
C HIS A 422 -33.41 16.37 -36.74
N LEU A 423 -32.09 16.15 -36.74
CA LEU A 423 -31.47 15.00 -36.06
C LEU A 423 -31.57 15.19 -34.54
N VAL A 424 -32.19 14.23 -33.87
CA VAL A 424 -32.36 14.14 -32.41
C VAL A 424 -31.81 12.78 -31.95
N PRO A 425 -31.21 12.64 -30.75
CA PRO A 425 -30.84 11.35 -30.21
C PRO A 425 -32.02 10.37 -30.18
N LYS A 426 -31.77 9.08 -30.42
CA LYS A 426 -32.80 8.02 -30.41
C LYS A 426 -33.50 7.84 -29.07
N TRP A 427 -32.87 8.28 -27.98
CA TRP A 427 -33.33 8.09 -26.61
C TRP A 427 -33.41 9.43 -25.91
N LYS A 428 -34.32 9.52 -24.94
CA LYS A 428 -34.45 10.70 -24.07
C LYS A 428 -33.21 10.79 -23.18
N LEU A 429 -32.55 11.95 -23.17
CA LEU A 429 -31.35 12.20 -22.39
C LEU A 429 -31.71 13.00 -21.14
N ASP A 430 -31.20 12.58 -19.98
CA ASP A 430 -31.46 13.28 -18.71
C ASP A 430 -30.51 14.48 -18.51
N LEU A 431 -29.36 14.51 -19.19
CA LEU A 431 -28.32 15.54 -19.08
C LEU A 431 -27.71 15.89 -20.45
N ASN A 432 -27.36 17.16 -20.66
CA ASN A 432 -26.63 17.69 -21.84
C ASN A 432 -27.30 17.48 -23.22
N GLU A 433 -28.61 17.28 -23.28
CA GLU A 433 -29.34 16.96 -24.51
C GLU A 433 -29.11 17.98 -25.64
N GLU A 434 -29.18 19.27 -25.33
CA GLU A 434 -29.01 20.34 -26.33
C GLU A 434 -27.58 20.38 -26.91
N GLU A 435 -26.58 20.27 -26.05
CA GLU A 435 -25.17 20.28 -26.46
C GLU A 435 -24.80 19.03 -27.26
N MET A 436 -25.32 17.87 -26.86
CA MET A 436 -25.13 16.62 -27.58
C MET A 436 -25.80 16.63 -28.95
N THR A 437 -27.03 17.14 -29.03
CA THR A 437 -27.77 17.28 -30.29
C THR A 437 -27.05 18.26 -31.23
N ARG A 438 -26.49 19.35 -30.70
CA ARG A 438 -25.65 20.30 -31.44
C ARG A 438 -24.38 19.64 -31.99
N LEU A 439 -23.70 18.82 -31.18
CA LEU A 439 -22.50 18.09 -31.58
C LEU A 439 -22.80 17.10 -32.72
N LEU A 440 -23.82 16.25 -32.55
CA LEU A 440 -24.21 15.24 -33.54
C LEU A 440 -24.62 15.90 -34.87
N ARG A 441 -25.40 16.98 -34.84
CA ARG A 441 -25.74 17.76 -36.05
C ARG A 441 -24.51 18.33 -36.75
N LYS A 442 -23.56 18.88 -35.99
CA LYS A 442 -22.33 19.47 -36.55
C LYS A 442 -21.46 18.41 -37.23
N LEU A 443 -21.31 17.25 -36.60
CA LEU A 443 -20.43 16.19 -37.10
C LEU A 443 -21.09 15.38 -38.24
N ALA A 444 -22.40 15.16 -38.21
CA ALA A 444 -23.14 14.52 -39.31
C ALA A 444 -23.08 15.33 -40.62
N LYS A 445 -23.14 16.67 -40.55
CA LYS A 445 -22.96 17.55 -41.72
C LYS A 445 -21.56 17.48 -42.33
N GLY A 446 -20.55 17.12 -41.54
CA GLY A 446 -19.17 16.92 -42.02
C GLY A 446 -18.94 15.55 -42.66
N HIS A 447 -19.69 14.53 -42.24
CA HIS A 447 -19.57 13.16 -42.77
C HIS A 447 -20.18 12.99 -44.17
N GLY A 448 -21.20 13.79 -44.52
CA GLY A 448 -21.85 13.77 -45.84
C GLY A 448 -21.13 14.52 -46.98
N ARG A 449 -19.86 14.90 -46.81
CA ARG A 449 -19.06 15.64 -47.80
C ARG A 449 -17.70 14.98 -48.15
N ALA A 450 -17.50 13.71 -47.79
CA ALA A 450 -16.31 12.94 -48.14
C ALA A 450 -16.58 12.00 -49.32
#